data_AF-A0A1J5NHT2-F1
#
_entry.id   AF-A0A1J5NHT2-F1
#
_cell.length_a   1.000
_cell.length_b   1.000
_cell.length_c   1.000
_cell.angle_alpha   90.00
_cell.angle_beta   90.00
_cell.angle_gamma   90.00
#
_symmetry.space_group_name_H-M   'P 1'
#
loop_
_entity.id
_entity.type
_entity.pdbx_description
1 polymer ?
#
loop_
_entity_poly.entity_id
_entity_poly.type
_entity_poly.pdbx_seq_one_letter_code
_entity_poly.pdbx_strand_id
1 'polypeptide(L)'
;MLAKKLISSLALGLLLLAAPGLPAAKGPDWVQVALEAARLAPSAVNRQPWRFTVAGDSITVAVDNLQDTFNLPKRLDCGIAMLHIEVAALYYGVRGRWQFLDAPQVARFSWNGTVSAA
;
A
#
# COMPACT_ATOMS: atom_id res chain seq x y z
N MET A 1 6.85 19.14 12.68
CA MET A 1 7.63 18.29 13.61
C MET A 1 6.83 17.10 14.16
N LEU A 2 5.50 17.20 14.35
CA LEU A 2 4.64 16.09 14.78
C LEU A 2 4.52 14.96 13.75
N ALA A 3 4.37 15.27 12.45
CA ALA A 3 4.18 14.25 11.40
C ALA A 3 5.40 13.33 11.21
N LYS A 4 6.64 13.84 11.36
CA LYS A 4 7.86 13.04 11.25
C LYS A 4 8.01 12.05 12.42
N LYS A 5 7.63 12.45 13.64
CA LYS A 5 7.60 11.56 14.80
C LYS A 5 6.51 10.48 14.67
N LEU A 6 5.35 10.83 14.12
CA LEU A 6 4.26 9.88 13.88
C LEU A 6 4.64 8.82 12.83
N ILE A 7 5.29 9.22 11.72
CA ILE A 7 5.76 8.31 10.66
C ILE A 7 6.91 7.41 11.17
N SER A 8 7.84 7.95 11.96
CA SER A 8 8.90 7.16 12.59
C SER A 8 8.37 6.12 13.58
N SER A 9 7.31 6.46 14.33
CA SER A 9 6.68 5.54 15.29
C SER A 9 5.72 4.55 14.62
N LEU A 10 5.13 4.89 13.48
CA LEU A 10 4.29 3.98 12.67
C LEU A 10 5.13 3.04 11.80
N ALA A 11 6.27 3.48 11.25
CA ALA A 11 7.18 2.60 10.51
C ALA A 11 7.85 1.58 11.45
N LEU A 12 8.22 2.00 12.66
CA LEU A 12 8.71 1.08 13.69
C LEU A 12 7.58 0.24 14.29
N GLY A 13 6.37 0.80 14.40
CA GLY A 13 5.17 0.08 14.81
C GLY A 13 4.74 -1.00 13.82
N LEU A 14 4.82 -0.75 12.51
CA LEU A 14 4.55 -1.75 11.47
C LEU A 14 5.64 -2.85 11.46
N LEU A 15 6.88 -2.50 11.84
CA LEU A 15 7.97 -3.46 12.07
C LEU A 15 7.80 -4.27 13.37
N LEU A 16 7.21 -3.70 14.43
CA LEU A 16 7.00 -4.36 15.72
C LEU A 16 5.63 -5.06 15.88
N LEU A 17 4.62 -4.69 15.08
CA LEU A 17 3.30 -5.34 15.04
C LEU A 17 3.28 -6.60 14.18
N ALA A 18 4.41 -6.97 13.57
CA ALA A 18 4.68 -8.36 13.17
C ALA A 18 4.84 -9.21 14.44
N ALA A 19 3.72 -9.45 15.12
CA ALA A 19 3.65 -10.22 16.34
C ALA A 19 4.21 -11.64 16.13
N PRO A 20 4.94 -12.22 17.09
CA PRO A 20 5.19 -13.65 17.11
C PRO A 20 3.85 -14.35 17.38
N GLY A 21 3.18 -14.83 16.33
CA GLY A 21 1.94 -15.60 16.50
C GLY A 21 0.87 -15.50 15.42
N LEU A 22 1.10 -14.84 14.27
CA LEU A 22 0.18 -15.01 13.14
C LEU A 22 0.50 -16.36 12.44
N PRO A 23 -0.42 -17.34 12.46
CA PRO A 23 -0.19 -18.62 11.82
C PRO A 23 -0.04 -18.43 10.31
N ALA A 24 0.93 -19.12 9.70
CA ALA A 24 1.08 -19.16 8.25
C ALA A 24 -0.16 -19.83 7.61
N ALA A 25 -1.10 -19.03 7.09
CA ALA A 25 -2.32 -19.52 6.47
C ALA A 25 -2.30 -19.30 4.94
N LYS A 26 -2.88 -20.27 4.20
CA LYS A 26 -2.94 -20.34 2.73
C LYS A 26 -4.24 -19.68 2.25
N GLY A 27 -4.31 -18.55 1.51
CA GLY A 27 -3.37 -17.45 1.16
C GLY A 27 -4.14 -16.11 1.10
N PRO A 28 -3.75 -15.05 0.35
CA PRO A 28 -2.56 -14.21 0.52
C PRO A 28 -2.72 -13.21 1.69
N ASP A 29 -2.38 -13.60 2.93
CA ASP A 29 -2.42 -12.71 4.11
C ASP A 29 -1.65 -11.40 3.90
N TRP A 30 -0.61 -11.45 3.07
CA TRP A 30 0.19 -10.29 2.72
C TRP A 30 -0.63 -9.19 2.01
N VAL A 31 -1.70 -9.51 1.26
CA VAL A 31 -2.51 -8.49 0.56
C VAL A 31 -3.25 -7.63 1.58
N GLN A 32 -3.83 -8.24 2.61
CA GLN A 32 -4.49 -7.51 3.71
C GLN A 32 -3.49 -6.60 4.42
N VAL A 33 -2.29 -7.12 4.72
CA VAL A 33 -1.22 -6.34 5.36
C VAL A 33 -0.73 -5.20 4.46
N ALA A 34 -0.64 -5.44 3.15
CA ALA A 34 -0.28 -4.41 2.18
C ALA A 34 -1.32 -3.30 2.08
N LEU A 35 -2.62 -3.64 2.10
CA LEU A 35 -3.70 -2.66 2.13
C LEU A 35 -3.71 -1.87 3.45
N GLU A 36 -3.46 -2.50 4.59
CA GLU A 36 -3.36 -1.83 5.89
C GLU A 36 -2.14 -0.90 5.95
N ALA A 37 -0.99 -1.35 5.44
CA ALA A 37 0.21 -0.52 5.32
C ALA A 37 -0.06 0.71 4.44
N ALA A 38 -0.77 0.53 3.31
CA ALA A 38 -1.18 1.61 2.42
C ALA A 38 -2.16 2.57 3.09
N ARG A 39 -3.10 2.06 3.90
CA ARG A 39 -4.07 2.86 4.68
C ARG A 39 -3.36 3.77 5.69
N LEU A 40 -2.25 3.31 6.27
CA LEU A 40 -1.44 4.06 7.23
C LEU A 40 -0.41 5.01 6.58
N ALA A 41 -0.29 4.98 5.25
CA ALA A 41 0.65 5.84 4.53
C ALA A 41 0.34 7.33 4.78
N PRO A 42 1.37 8.20 4.85
CA PRO A 42 1.15 9.64 4.98
C PRO A 42 0.59 10.22 3.68
N SER A 43 -0.22 11.28 3.81
CA SER A 43 -0.73 12.06 2.68
C SER A 43 -0.83 13.55 3.03
N ALA A 44 -0.83 14.41 2.01
CA ALA A 44 -1.07 15.84 2.19
C ALA A 44 -2.38 16.07 2.96
N VAL A 45 -2.30 16.86 4.03
CA VAL A 45 -3.41 17.16 4.96
C VAL A 45 -4.19 15.91 5.46
N ASN A 46 -3.54 14.74 5.47
CA ASN A 46 -4.15 13.47 5.81
C ASN A 46 -5.42 13.14 4.98
N ARG A 47 -5.48 13.61 3.72
CA ARG A 47 -6.67 13.44 2.86
C ARG A 47 -6.89 12.03 2.34
N GLN A 48 -5.84 11.18 2.35
CA GLN A 48 -5.89 9.75 2.01
C GLN A 48 -6.73 9.48 0.74
N PRO A 49 -6.33 10.05 -0.41
CA PRO A 49 -7.18 10.10 -1.61
C PRO A 49 -7.21 8.78 -2.37
N TRP A 50 -6.61 7.71 -1.86
CA TRP A 50 -6.49 6.42 -2.54
C TRP A 50 -7.75 5.57 -2.38
N ARG A 51 -8.05 4.80 -3.43
CA ARG A 51 -9.02 3.70 -3.45
C ARG A 51 -8.32 2.46 -3.97
N PHE A 52 -8.59 1.32 -3.35
CA PHE A 52 -7.97 0.05 -3.70
C PHE A 52 -9.01 -0.92 -4.25
N THR A 53 -8.64 -1.65 -5.30
CA THR A 53 -9.43 -2.75 -5.83
C THR A 53 -8.53 -3.97 -5.98
N VAL A 54 -8.90 -5.07 -5.34
CA VAL A 54 -8.20 -6.35 -5.46
C VAL A 54 -8.93 -7.21 -6.48
N ALA A 55 -8.20 -7.74 -7.47
CA ALA A 55 -8.77 -8.61 -8.50
C ALA A 55 -7.72 -9.65 -8.92
N GLY A 56 -7.98 -10.92 -8.60
CA GLY A 56 -7.04 -12.02 -8.82
C GLY A 56 -5.68 -11.71 -8.18
N ASP A 57 -4.62 -11.86 -8.97
CA ASP A 57 -3.24 -11.56 -8.56
C ASP A 57 -2.86 -10.08 -8.76
N SER A 58 -3.78 -9.15 -8.43
CA SER A 58 -3.50 -7.73 -8.56
C SER A 58 -4.20 -6.81 -7.54
N ILE A 59 -3.54 -5.69 -7.23
CA ILE A 59 -4.08 -4.56 -6.49
C ILE A 59 -4.04 -3.33 -7.41
N THR A 60 -5.19 -2.74 -7.72
CA THR A 60 -5.29 -1.48 -8.46
C THR A 60 -5.49 -0.32 -7.50
N VAL A 61 -4.69 0.74 -7.64
CA VAL A 61 -4.80 2.00 -6.90
C VAL A 61 -5.46 3.05 -7.80
N ALA A 62 -6.44 3.76 -7.29
CA ALA A 62 -7.12 4.88 -7.96
C ALA A 62 -7.22 6.09 -7.03
N VAL A 63 -7.40 7.29 -7.59
CA VAL A 63 -7.77 8.47 -6.82
C VAL A 63 -9.27 8.49 -6.52
N ASP A 64 -9.67 9.07 -5.40
CA ASP A 64 -11.06 9.24 -4.96
C ASP A 64 -11.85 10.19 -5.86
N ASN A 65 -11.19 11.22 -6.37
CA ASN A 65 -11.66 12.10 -7.43
C ASN A 65 -10.47 12.84 -8.07
N LEU A 66 -10.72 13.47 -9.21
CA LEU A 66 -9.69 14.17 -10.00
C LEU A 66 -9.41 15.61 -9.52
N GLN A 67 -10.14 16.10 -8.52
CA GLN A 67 -9.98 17.46 -8.03
C GLN A 67 -8.80 17.52 -7.06
N ASP A 68 -7.76 18.25 -7.44
CA ASP A 68 -6.65 18.51 -6.55
C ASP A 68 -7.07 19.37 -5.36
N THR A 69 -6.44 19.10 -4.22
CA THR A 69 -6.63 19.87 -2.99
C THR A 69 -5.39 20.73 -2.79
N PHE A 70 -5.55 22.04 -2.58
CA PHE A 70 -4.44 22.96 -2.34
C PHE A 70 -3.35 22.96 -3.44
N ASN A 71 -3.72 22.72 -4.71
CA ASN A 71 -2.81 22.56 -5.84
C ASN A 71 -1.76 21.43 -5.67
N LEU A 72 -1.99 20.50 -4.74
CA LEU A 72 -1.13 19.33 -4.54
C LEU A 72 -1.74 18.11 -5.24
N PRO A 73 -1.02 17.48 -6.20
CA PRO A 73 -1.54 16.35 -6.95
C PRO A 73 -1.91 15.17 -6.05
N LYS A 74 -3.17 14.70 -6.11
CA LYS A 74 -3.60 13.50 -5.35
C LYS A 74 -2.86 12.22 -5.74
N ARG A 75 -2.38 12.16 -6.98
CA ARG A 75 -1.59 11.03 -7.49
C ARG A 75 -0.23 10.89 -6.78
N LEU A 76 0.32 11.98 -6.23
CA LEU A 76 1.54 11.92 -5.42
C LEU A 76 1.32 11.11 -4.13
N ASP A 77 0.22 11.38 -3.43
CA ASP A 77 -0.15 10.63 -2.22
C ASP A 77 -0.40 9.14 -2.55
N CYS A 78 -1.01 8.84 -3.70
CA CYS A 78 -1.18 7.47 -4.17
C CYS A 78 0.18 6.78 -4.40
N GLY A 79 1.19 7.50 -4.88
CA GLY A 79 2.56 6.98 -5.00
C GLY A 79 3.18 6.56 -3.66
N ILE A 80 2.87 7.29 -2.58
CA ILE A 80 3.30 6.93 -1.22
C ILE A 80 2.60 5.64 -0.78
N ALA A 81 1.29 5.53 -1.00
CA ALA A 81 0.53 4.30 -0.70
C ALA A 81 1.02 3.10 -1.53
N MET A 82 1.36 3.30 -2.81
CA MET A 82 1.96 2.27 -3.68
C MET A 82 3.26 1.72 -3.08
N LEU A 83 4.16 2.59 -2.58
CA LEU A 83 5.39 2.15 -1.92
C LEU A 83 5.09 1.29 -0.67
N HIS A 84 4.08 1.66 0.12
CA HIS A 84 3.70 0.88 1.31
C HIS A 84 3.16 -0.51 0.95
N ILE A 85 2.39 -0.62 -0.14
CA ILE A 85 1.95 -1.91 -0.69
C ILE A 85 3.16 -2.76 -1.06
N GLU A 86 4.11 -2.19 -1.81
CA GLU A 86 5.27 -2.93 -2.30
C GLU A 86 6.22 -3.37 -1.18
N VAL A 87 6.45 -2.52 -0.17
CA VAL A 87 7.25 -2.88 1.01
C VAL A 87 6.60 -4.02 1.80
N ALA A 88 5.28 -3.97 2.02
CA ALA A 88 4.56 -5.06 2.68
C ALA A 88 4.60 -6.35 1.85
N ALA A 89 4.41 -6.27 0.53
CA ALA A 89 4.55 -7.42 -0.36
C ALA A 89 5.95 -8.04 -0.25
N LEU A 90 7.00 -7.22 -0.31
CA LEU A 90 8.39 -7.67 -0.19
C LEU A 90 8.69 -8.32 1.15
N TYR A 91 8.13 -7.82 2.26
CA TYR A 91 8.27 -8.42 3.58
C TYR A 91 7.76 -9.87 3.61
N TYR A 92 6.68 -10.15 2.89
CA TYR A 92 6.14 -11.50 2.72
C TYR A 92 6.73 -12.28 1.53
N GLY A 93 7.86 -11.82 0.99
CA GLY A 93 8.55 -12.50 -0.12
C GLY A 93 7.86 -12.37 -1.48
N VAL A 94 6.84 -11.52 -1.60
CA VAL A 94 6.10 -11.30 -2.84
C VAL A 94 6.74 -10.20 -3.64
N ARG A 95 7.07 -10.51 -4.90
CA ARG A 95 7.51 -9.54 -5.89
C ARG A 95 6.45 -9.38 -6.96
N GLY A 96 6.13 -8.14 -7.28
CA GLY A 96 5.21 -7.79 -8.35
C GLY A 96 5.78 -6.71 -9.26
N ARG A 97 4.95 -6.24 -10.18
CA ARG A 97 5.26 -5.11 -11.06
C ARG A 97 4.13 -4.11 -11.03
N TRP A 98 4.49 -2.83 -11.04
CA TRP A 98 3.56 -1.74 -11.25
C TRP A 98 3.38 -1.46 -12.74
N GLN A 99 2.12 -1.35 -13.16
CA GLN A 99 1.71 -0.80 -14.44
C GLN A 99 0.97 0.51 -14.17
N PHE A 100 1.45 1.64 -14.70
CA PHE A 100 0.71 2.90 -14.62
C PHE A 100 -0.53 2.86 -15.50
N LEU A 101 -1.60 3.48 -15.02
CA LEU A 101 -2.90 3.52 -15.67
C LEU A 101 -3.39 4.97 -15.80
N ASP A 102 -4.32 5.17 -16.73
CA ASP A 102 -5.02 6.42 -16.93
C ASP A 102 -6.01 6.72 -15.80
N ALA A 103 -6.32 8.00 -15.62
CA ALA A 103 -7.26 8.45 -14.61
C ALA A 103 -8.66 7.85 -14.81
N PRO A 104 -9.39 7.51 -13.72
CA PRO A 104 -9.06 7.77 -12.32
C PRO A 104 -8.08 6.76 -11.69
N GLN A 105 -7.74 5.68 -12.39
CA GLN A 105 -6.71 4.76 -11.93
C GLN A 105 -5.34 5.42 -11.92
N VAL A 106 -4.48 4.97 -11.01
CA VAL A 106 -3.11 5.45 -10.86
C VAL A 106 -2.16 4.38 -11.37
N ALA A 107 -2.24 3.19 -10.79
CA ALA A 107 -1.42 2.06 -11.18
C ALA A 107 -2.04 0.74 -10.71
N ARG A 108 -1.60 -0.37 -11.31
CA ARG A 108 -1.91 -1.73 -10.89
C ARG A 108 -0.63 -2.46 -10.52
N PHE A 109 -0.60 -3.02 -9.33
CA PHE A 109 0.41 -3.97 -8.89
C PHE A 109 -0.05 -5.37 -9.23
N SER A 110 0.74 -6.13 -9.99
CA SER A 110 0.47 -7.53 -10.30
C SER A 110 1.63 -8.41 -9.87
N TRP A 111 1.32 -9.56 -9.27
CA TRP A 111 2.31 -10.58 -8.90
C TRP A 111 2.02 -11.89 -9.64
N ASN A 112 3.02 -12.77 -9.70
CA ASN A 112 2.81 -14.13 -10.18
C ASN A 112 2.51 -15.00 -8.96
N GLY A 113 1.42 -15.77 -8.97
CA GLY A 113 0.82 -16.49 -7.82
C GLY A 113 1.65 -17.56 -7.10
N THR A 114 2.97 -17.57 -7.16
CA THR A 114 3.83 -18.46 -6.36
C THR A 114 4.45 -17.70 -5.19
N VAL A 115 3.74 -17.70 -4.05
CA VAL A 115 4.37 -17.45 -2.74
C VAL A 115 5.16 -18.70 -2.40
N SER A 116 6.49 -18.64 -2.49
CA SER A 116 7.34 -19.74 -2.06
C SER A 116 7.27 -19.78 -0.53
N ALA A 117 6.68 -20.84 0.02
CA ALA A 117 6.68 -21.08 1.45
C ALA A 117 8.14 -21.23 1.92
N ALA A 118 8.55 -20.37 2.83
CA ALA A 118 9.74 -20.56 3.66
C ALA A 118 9.36 -21.37 4.90
#